data_AF-A0A935BDQ3-F1
#
_entry.id   AF-A0A935BDQ3-F1
#
_cell.length_a   1.000
_cell.length_b   1.000
_cell.length_c   1.000
_cell.angle_alpha   90.00
_cell.angle_beta   90.00
_cell.angle_gamma   90.00
#
_symmetry.space_group_name_H-M   'P 1'
#
loop_
_entity.id
_entity.type
_entity.pdbx_description
1 polymer ?
#
loop_
_entity_poly.entity_id
_entity_poly.type
_entity_poly.pdbx_seq_one_letter_code
_entity_poly.pdbx_strand_id
1 'polypeptide(L)'
;MTNRLIALVAMIAVTALPALADYKISQRTKVGGEGGQITTIYQKGVRQRRETKIDMPEMDAEMIAMMERMGKGIPTLPIHVSQCDLKQDLFINEKNKSYFIDYYDWSTVPATKLAARPNQKVVIKGTVTTDSSFVDSGKRQQMFGLSARWLKSTQTIETSADSCDGASSVKIEQEGWFVTLSLESESCPVQRPPSASGGCRPRVITKRAANPGIMLTGTTKMYEGTKLSGTFEIETLDLSKATLDPALFDIPKDFTEVDSQDELNNKRGPIDTSAKTVYSDGTKTKTKVKTIAIDFFSGNASKLDQSELRNYISGKVNGAGMSGFPINSQSELAGGTFEYVIGVEIKKIKESGAAKIGGLFGKVTGSDDSAKLGNSQAEIVVSIYGKDGKTVVASSPASVDVKGKGNDAVKAAIDQVIGSLLAKIK
;
A
#
# COMPACT_ATOMS: atom_id res chain seq x y z
N MET A 1 19.35 25.23 -72.70
CA MET A 1 20.69 25.06 -72.11
C MET A 1 20.73 25.90 -70.84
N THR A 2 20.39 25.28 -69.70
CA THR A 2 21.33 24.86 -68.63
C THR A 2 21.94 26.04 -67.86
N ASN A 3 21.46 26.31 -66.63
CA ASN A 3 22.03 25.82 -65.34
C ASN A 3 23.24 26.72 -64.93
N ARG A 4 23.32 27.45 -63.80
CA ARG A 4 23.22 27.05 -62.39
C ARG A 4 23.54 28.22 -61.41
N LEU A 5 22.85 28.25 -60.26
CA LEU A 5 23.35 28.41 -58.85
C LEU A 5 24.03 29.75 -58.41
N ILE A 6 23.85 30.32 -57.22
CA ILE A 6 23.25 29.94 -55.92
C ILE A 6 22.68 31.22 -55.27
N ALA A 7 21.42 31.16 -54.82
CA ALA A 7 20.86 32.09 -53.84
C ALA A 7 21.02 31.46 -52.44
N LEU A 8 21.71 32.14 -51.54
CA LEU A 8 21.90 31.73 -50.15
C LEU A 8 20.73 32.29 -49.31
N VAL A 9 19.61 31.57 -49.29
CA VAL A 9 18.53 31.83 -48.32
C VAL A 9 18.89 31.09 -47.04
N ALA A 10 19.34 31.85 -46.04
CA ALA A 10 19.51 31.35 -44.68
C ALA A 10 18.12 31.04 -44.10
N MET A 11 17.69 29.80 -44.30
CA MET A 11 16.51 29.23 -43.67
C MET A 11 16.87 28.97 -42.20
N ILE A 12 16.65 29.99 -41.35
CA ILE A 12 16.63 29.80 -39.89
C ILE A 12 15.40 28.93 -39.60
N ALA A 13 15.61 27.62 -39.61
CA ALA A 13 14.71 26.68 -38.98
C ALA A 13 14.74 27.00 -37.48
N VAL A 14 13.82 27.87 -37.05
CA VAL A 14 13.37 27.87 -35.66
C VAL A 14 12.69 26.52 -35.49
N THR A 15 13.46 25.50 -35.11
CA THR A 15 12.92 24.33 -34.46
C THR A 15 12.27 24.87 -33.19
N ALA A 16 10.97 25.15 -33.26
CA ALA A 16 10.14 25.17 -32.08
C ALA A 16 10.26 23.77 -31.51
N LEU A 17 11.26 23.54 -30.66
CA LEU A 17 11.18 22.50 -29.65
C LEU A 17 9.81 22.74 -29.03
N PRO A 18 8.87 21.78 -29.05
CA PRO A 18 7.72 21.90 -28.19
C PRO A 18 8.34 22.08 -26.81
N ALA A 19 8.22 23.29 -26.26
CA ALA A 19 8.59 23.54 -24.90
C ALA A 19 7.63 22.65 -24.10
N LEU A 20 8.09 21.44 -23.78
CA LEU A 20 7.43 20.52 -22.87
C LEU A 20 7.23 21.35 -21.62
N ALA A 21 6.00 21.82 -21.43
CA ALA A 21 5.70 22.72 -20.34
C ALA A 21 5.57 21.85 -19.10
N ASP A 22 6.69 21.41 -18.54
CA ASP A 22 6.71 20.66 -17.29
C ASP A 22 5.86 21.41 -16.27
N TYR A 23 5.09 20.71 -15.47
CA TYR A 23 4.23 21.35 -14.48
C TYR A 23 4.41 20.76 -13.11
N LYS A 24 4.13 21.61 -12.14
CA LYS A 24 3.98 21.25 -10.74
C LYS A 24 2.56 21.61 -10.33
N ILE A 25 1.88 20.67 -9.70
CA ILE A 25 0.58 20.91 -9.07
C ILE A 25 0.59 20.36 -7.65
N SER A 26 0.23 21.19 -6.68
CA SER A 26 0.04 20.78 -5.28
C SER A 26 -1.44 20.90 -4.93
N GLN A 27 -2.04 19.80 -4.48
CA GLN A 27 -3.46 19.73 -4.15
C GLN A 27 -3.63 19.22 -2.72
N ARG A 28 -4.51 19.87 -1.97
CA ARG A 28 -5.03 19.38 -0.71
C ARG A 28 -6.28 18.54 -0.99
N THR A 29 -6.33 17.37 -0.38
CA THR A 29 -7.50 16.49 -0.36
C THR A 29 -7.97 16.34 1.08
N LYS A 30 -9.20 16.73 1.39
CA LYS A 30 -9.82 16.58 2.71
C LYS A 30 -10.76 15.38 2.71
N VAL A 31 -10.75 14.59 3.78
CA VAL A 31 -11.67 13.47 3.99
C VAL A 31 -12.62 13.85 5.13
N GLY A 32 -13.91 14.05 4.83
CA GLY A 32 -14.98 14.12 5.84
C GLY A 32 -14.68 14.85 7.17
N GLY A 33 -14.19 16.09 7.15
CA GLY A 33 -14.08 16.95 8.33
C GLY A 33 -12.88 16.73 9.26
N GLU A 34 -12.12 15.64 9.12
CA GLU A 34 -10.93 15.35 9.94
C GLU A 34 -9.74 14.91 9.08
N GLY A 35 -8.65 15.68 9.15
CA GLY A 35 -7.39 15.40 8.44
C GLY A 35 -7.46 15.57 6.92
N GLY A 36 -6.30 15.79 6.31
CA GLY A 36 -6.18 15.85 4.86
C GLY A 36 -4.89 15.19 4.37
N GLN A 37 -4.69 15.27 3.06
CA GLN A 37 -3.41 14.94 2.44
C GLN A 37 -3.05 16.04 1.45
N ILE A 38 -1.79 16.44 1.43
CA ILE A 38 -1.25 17.29 0.37
C ILE A 38 -0.53 16.37 -0.61
N THR A 39 -1.01 16.35 -1.85
CA THR A 39 -0.36 15.65 -2.95
C THR A 39 0.29 16.65 -3.88
N THR A 40 1.59 16.52 -4.11
CA THR A 40 2.31 17.29 -5.14
C THR A 40 2.65 16.37 -6.30
N ILE A 41 2.26 16.78 -7.51
CA ILE A 41 2.55 16.09 -8.76
C ILE A 41 3.51 16.96 -9.57
N TYR A 42 4.58 16.33 -10.03
CA TYR A 42 5.55 16.86 -10.96
C TYR A 42 5.42 16.08 -12.26
N GLN A 43 5.21 16.76 -13.39
CA GLN A 43 5.11 16.11 -14.70
C GLN A 43 6.17 16.67 -15.64
N LYS A 44 6.95 15.78 -16.26
CA LYS A 44 7.95 16.10 -17.28
C LYS A 44 7.82 15.11 -18.44
N GLY A 45 7.23 15.55 -19.55
CA GLY A 45 6.91 14.68 -20.69
C GLY A 45 6.12 13.44 -20.27
N VAL A 46 6.68 12.25 -20.55
CA VAL A 46 6.08 10.95 -20.20
C VAL A 46 6.35 10.48 -18.76
N ARG A 47 7.05 11.26 -17.93
CA ARG A 47 7.36 10.91 -16.54
C ARG A 47 6.56 11.75 -15.56
N GLN A 48 6.07 11.10 -14.50
CA GLN A 48 5.29 11.73 -13.45
C GLN A 48 5.82 11.33 -12.09
N ARG A 49 6.07 12.28 -11.19
CA ARG A 49 6.37 12.05 -9.77
C ARG A 49 5.23 12.56 -8.92
N ARG A 50 4.77 11.74 -7.99
CA ARG A 50 3.71 12.04 -7.02
C ARG A 50 4.26 11.87 -5.62
N GLU A 51 4.18 12.94 -4.84
CA GLU A 51 4.52 12.96 -3.43
C GLU A 51 3.26 13.23 -2.61
N THR A 52 2.96 12.39 -1.64
CA THR A 52 1.81 12.58 -0.76
C THR A 52 2.29 12.75 0.67
N LYS A 53 1.82 13.79 1.35
CA LYS A 53 2.08 14.08 2.76
C LYS A 53 0.76 14.15 3.49
N ILE A 54 0.72 13.69 4.73
CA ILE A 54 -0.47 13.82 5.56
C ILE A 54 -0.56 15.29 5.99
N ASP A 55 -1.68 15.93 5.67
CA ASP A 55 -2.03 17.27 6.11
C ASP A 55 -2.60 17.14 7.52
N MET A 56 -1.71 17.14 8.50
CA MET A 56 -2.08 17.15 9.91
C MET A 56 -2.08 18.61 10.38
N PRO A 57 -3.14 19.08 11.07
CA PRO A 57 -3.02 20.31 11.86
C PRO A 57 -1.85 20.13 12.82
N GLU A 58 -1.07 21.18 13.10
CA GLU A 58 0.15 21.15 13.91
C GLU A 58 0.02 20.19 15.10
N MET A 59 0.46 18.95 14.91
CA MET A 59 0.57 18.01 16.01
C MET A 59 1.79 18.46 16.77
N ASP A 60 1.64 18.70 18.07
CA ASP A 60 2.79 19.06 18.88
C ASP A 60 3.87 17.97 18.75
N ALA A 61 5.13 18.39 18.81
CA ALA A 61 6.26 17.50 18.63
C ALA A 61 6.30 16.38 19.69
N GLU A 62 5.66 16.58 20.85
CA GLU A 62 5.56 15.59 21.92
C GLU A 62 4.60 14.45 21.56
N MET A 63 3.49 14.72 20.86
CA MET A 63 2.51 13.74 20.41
C MET A 63 3.06 12.91 19.25
N ILE A 64 3.84 13.52 18.35
CA ILE A 64 4.62 12.79 17.33
C ILE A 64 5.63 11.86 18.01
N ALA A 65 6.41 12.38 18.96
CA ALA A 65 7.39 11.58 19.70
C ALA A 65 6.73 10.48 20.55
N MET A 66 5.53 10.72 21.09
CA MET A 66 4.74 9.73 21.83
C MET A 66 4.20 8.64 20.90
N MET A 67 3.70 9.00 19.72
CA MET A 67 3.26 8.03 18.71
C MET A 67 4.41 7.16 18.21
N GLU A 68 5.58 7.74 17.96
CA GLU A 68 6.79 6.98 17.62
C GLU A 68 7.22 6.05 18.76
N ARG A 69 7.19 6.52 20.02
CA ARG A 69 7.48 5.69 21.21
C ARG A 69 6.50 4.54 21.42
N MET A 70 5.24 4.70 21.01
CA MET A 70 4.23 3.64 21.04
C MET A 70 4.31 2.69 19.83
N GLY A 71 5.32 2.83 18.97
CA GLY A 71 5.46 2.01 17.75
C GLY A 71 4.38 2.29 16.69
N LYS A 72 3.62 3.38 16.85
CA LYS A 72 2.60 3.85 15.92
C LYS A 72 3.14 5.07 15.16
N GLY A 73 4.31 4.91 14.54
CA GLY A 73 4.89 5.97 13.72
C GLY A 73 3.92 6.42 12.63
N ILE A 74 3.98 7.70 12.27
CA ILE A 74 3.20 8.26 11.15
C ILE A 74 3.54 7.42 9.89
N PRO A 75 2.55 6.88 9.18
CA PRO A 75 2.82 6.06 8.01
C PRO A 75 3.56 6.90 6.97
N THR A 76 4.77 6.45 6.60
CA THR A 76 5.51 7.06 5.49
C THR A 76 4.83 6.66 4.19
N LEU A 77 4.26 7.63 3.48
CA LEU A 77 3.72 7.42 2.15
C LEU A 77 4.89 7.44 1.15
N PRO A 78 5.17 6.32 0.46
CA PRO A 78 6.26 6.30 -0.51
C PRO A 78 5.95 7.25 -1.67
N ILE A 79 6.99 7.90 -2.17
CA ILE A 79 6.90 8.68 -3.41
C ILE A 79 6.70 7.71 -4.56
N HIS A 80 5.77 8.03 -5.44
CA HIS A 80 5.47 7.24 -6.62
C HIS A 80 5.92 7.97 -7.88
N VAL A 81 6.81 7.35 -8.65
CA VAL A 81 7.32 7.87 -9.91
C VAL A 81 6.92 6.93 -11.05
N SER A 82 6.09 7.41 -11.96
CA SER A 82 5.71 6.71 -13.17
C SER A 82 6.71 7.01 -14.27
N GLN A 83 7.42 5.98 -14.74
CA GLN A 83 8.47 6.06 -15.76
C GLN A 83 7.99 5.31 -17.02
N CYS A 84 7.05 5.92 -17.74
CA CYS A 84 6.36 5.31 -18.87
C CYS A 84 7.31 4.89 -20.01
N ASP A 85 8.37 5.66 -20.24
CA ASP A 85 9.45 5.36 -21.18
C ASP A 85 10.20 4.06 -20.82
N LEU A 86 10.32 3.76 -19.53
CA LEU A 86 10.95 2.56 -19.00
C LEU A 86 9.95 1.42 -18.72
N LYS A 87 8.65 1.66 -18.96
CA LYS A 87 7.56 0.71 -18.69
C LYS A 87 7.54 0.20 -17.23
N GLN A 88 7.77 1.09 -16.28
CA GLN A 88 7.81 0.75 -14.85
C GLN A 88 7.31 1.89 -13.97
N ASP A 89 6.84 1.54 -12.77
CA ASP A 89 6.61 2.46 -11.66
C ASP A 89 7.72 2.26 -10.61
N LEU A 90 8.26 3.36 -10.11
CA LEU A 90 9.29 3.43 -9.09
C LEU A 90 8.67 3.98 -7.80
N PHE A 91 8.72 3.20 -6.74
CA PHE A 91 8.27 3.58 -5.41
C PHE A 91 9.48 3.86 -4.53
N ILE A 92 9.56 5.03 -3.91
CA ILE A 92 10.73 5.48 -3.15
C ILE A 92 10.29 5.76 -1.72
N ASN A 93 10.99 5.16 -0.75
CA ASN A 93 10.85 5.50 0.66
C ASN A 93 12.10 6.25 1.13
N GLU A 94 11.96 7.56 1.31
CA GLU A 94 13.09 8.42 1.70
C GLU A 94 13.59 8.12 3.11
N LYS A 95 12.69 7.74 4.03
CA LYS A 95 13.03 7.38 5.41
C LYS A 95 13.89 6.12 5.45
N ASN A 96 13.53 5.13 4.64
CA ASN A 96 14.19 3.84 4.61
C ASN A 96 15.39 3.79 3.65
N LYS A 97 15.64 4.88 2.89
CA LYS A 97 16.63 4.94 1.80
C LYS A 97 16.54 3.72 0.90
N SER A 98 15.31 3.35 0.55
CA SER A 98 15.01 2.17 -0.25
C SER A 98 14.04 2.50 -1.38
N TYR A 99 14.06 1.68 -2.43
CA TYR A 99 13.14 1.79 -3.54
C TYR A 99 12.66 0.43 -4.04
N PHE A 100 11.48 0.41 -4.66
CA PHE A 100 10.87 -0.77 -5.27
C PHE A 100 10.46 -0.43 -6.70
N ILE A 101 10.73 -1.33 -7.64
CA ILE A 101 10.32 -1.20 -9.04
C ILE A 101 9.21 -2.21 -9.34
N ASP A 102 8.05 -1.69 -9.74
CA ASP A 102 6.95 -2.46 -10.33
C ASP A 102 6.99 -2.32 -11.85
N TYR A 103 7.26 -3.43 -12.55
CA TYR A 103 7.31 -3.45 -14.00
C TYR A 103 5.91 -3.62 -14.58
N TYR A 104 5.61 -2.87 -15.65
CA TYR A 104 4.33 -3.01 -16.35
C TYR A 104 4.28 -4.33 -17.11
N ASP A 105 5.43 -4.71 -17.68
CA ASP A 105 5.63 -5.96 -18.39
C ASP A 105 6.59 -6.85 -17.60
N TRP A 106 6.08 -7.96 -17.09
CA TRP A 106 6.88 -8.89 -16.28
C TRP A 106 7.80 -9.77 -17.14
N SER A 107 7.57 -9.83 -18.45
CA SER A 107 8.46 -10.55 -19.36
C SER A 107 9.80 -9.84 -19.57
N THR A 108 9.88 -8.55 -19.23
CA THR A 108 11.10 -7.75 -19.31
C THR A 108 11.87 -7.69 -17.99
N VAL A 109 11.37 -8.36 -16.94
CA VAL A 109 12.02 -8.38 -15.62
C VAL A 109 13.27 -9.27 -15.68
N PRO A 110 14.43 -8.80 -15.19
CA PRO A 110 15.63 -9.62 -15.12
C PRO A 110 15.42 -10.93 -14.34
N ALA A 111 15.98 -12.04 -14.83
CA ALA A 111 15.80 -13.37 -14.24
C ALA A 111 16.21 -13.43 -12.75
N THR A 112 17.24 -12.68 -12.36
CA THR A 112 17.68 -12.56 -10.96
C THR A 112 16.63 -11.91 -10.06
N LYS A 113 15.92 -10.89 -10.55
CA LYS A 113 14.82 -10.22 -9.84
C LYS A 113 13.57 -11.09 -9.81
N LEU A 114 13.28 -11.83 -10.87
CA LEU A 114 12.20 -12.82 -10.89
C LEU A 114 12.42 -13.92 -9.84
N ALA A 115 13.67 -14.39 -9.68
CA ALA A 115 14.02 -15.40 -8.69
C ALA A 115 13.89 -14.91 -7.23
N ALA A 116 14.17 -13.64 -6.97
CA ALA A 116 13.99 -12.99 -5.66
C ALA A 116 12.51 -12.72 -5.32
N ARG A 117 11.61 -12.78 -6.31
CA ARG A 117 10.16 -12.50 -6.17
C ARG A 117 9.27 -13.75 -6.38
N PRO A 118 9.53 -14.89 -5.72
CA PRO A 118 8.85 -16.16 -6.03
C PRO A 118 7.34 -16.14 -5.71
N ASN A 119 6.90 -15.28 -4.78
CA ASN A 119 5.50 -15.11 -4.38
C ASN A 119 4.70 -14.14 -5.29
N GLN A 120 5.34 -13.54 -6.30
CA GLN A 120 4.70 -12.59 -7.22
C GLN A 120 4.54 -13.20 -8.63
N LYS A 121 4.28 -14.51 -8.74
CA LYS A 121 3.92 -15.10 -10.04
C LYS A 121 2.67 -14.39 -10.57
N VAL A 122 2.82 -13.72 -11.72
CA VAL A 122 1.71 -12.99 -12.30
C VAL A 122 0.67 -13.98 -12.82
N VAL A 123 -0.54 -13.91 -12.25
CA VAL A 123 -1.67 -14.71 -12.67
C VAL A 123 -2.71 -13.78 -13.26
N ILE A 124 -2.99 -13.91 -14.56
CA ILE A 124 -4.07 -13.15 -15.18
C ILE A 124 -5.40 -13.84 -14.87
N LYS A 125 -6.29 -13.17 -14.13
CA LYS A 125 -7.60 -13.71 -13.71
C LYS A 125 -8.67 -12.64 -13.74
N GLY A 126 -9.83 -12.98 -14.29
CA GLY A 126 -10.96 -12.07 -14.41
C GLY A 126 -10.71 -10.87 -15.30
N THR A 127 -11.66 -9.95 -15.24
CA THR A 127 -11.69 -8.73 -16.02
C THR A 127 -12.06 -7.55 -15.13
N VAL A 128 -11.45 -6.39 -15.41
CA VAL A 128 -11.84 -5.11 -14.85
C VAL A 128 -12.37 -4.27 -15.99
N THR A 129 -13.65 -3.95 -15.93
CA THR A 129 -14.31 -3.09 -16.91
C THR A 129 -14.35 -1.66 -16.39
N THR A 130 -13.75 -0.73 -17.11
CA THR A 130 -13.81 0.71 -16.82
C THR A 130 -14.71 1.41 -17.81
N ASP A 131 -15.64 2.22 -17.31
CA ASP A 131 -16.48 3.10 -18.12
C ASP A 131 -16.40 4.52 -17.56
N SER A 132 -16.04 5.50 -18.39
CA SER A 132 -15.84 6.88 -17.96
C SER A 132 -16.60 7.84 -18.87
N SER A 133 -17.21 8.86 -18.25
CA SER A 133 -17.98 9.89 -18.93
C SER A 133 -17.89 11.21 -18.16
N PHE A 134 -18.20 12.33 -18.82
CA PHE A 134 -18.40 13.61 -18.14
C PHE A 134 -19.49 14.43 -18.83
N VAL A 135 -20.12 15.30 -18.06
CA VAL A 135 -21.10 16.29 -18.52
C VAL A 135 -20.51 17.67 -18.27
N ASP A 136 -20.46 18.50 -19.30
CA ASP A 136 -20.04 19.89 -19.21
C ASP A 136 -21.25 20.78 -18.90
N SER A 137 -21.17 21.55 -17.83
CA SER A 137 -22.25 22.47 -17.43
C SER A 137 -22.31 23.75 -18.27
N GLY A 138 -21.32 24.00 -19.15
CA GLY A 138 -21.16 25.23 -19.90
C GLY A 138 -20.49 26.37 -19.12
N LYS A 139 -20.34 26.24 -17.79
CA LYS A 139 -19.65 27.26 -16.99
C LYS A 139 -18.14 27.27 -17.29
N ARG A 140 -17.57 28.47 -17.35
CA ARG A 140 -16.15 28.75 -17.66
C ARG A 140 -15.60 29.77 -16.68
N GLN A 141 -14.34 29.63 -16.29
CA GLN A 141 -13.60 30.68 -15.57
C GLN A 141 -12.10 30.53 -15.78
N GLN A 142 -11.32 31.55 -15.38
CA GLN A 142 -9.86 31.49 -15.35
C GLN A 142 -9.39 31.02 -13.96
N MET A 143 -8.54 30.00 -13.91
CA MET A 143 -7.88 29.53 -12.69
C MET A 143 -6.41 29.27 -13.00
N PHE A 144 -5.49 29.84 -12.21
CA PHE A 144 -4.04 29.69 -12.44
C PHE A 144 -3.60 30.06 -13.87
N GLY A 145 -4.28 31.04 -14.49
CA GLY A 145 -4.02 31.45 -15.88
C GLY A 145 -4.49 30.46 -16.95
N LEU A 146 -5.29 29.44 -16.58
CA LEU A 146 -5.84 28.44 -17.46
C LEU A 146 -7.37 28.53 -17.54
N SER A 147 -7.92 28.17 -18.70
CA SER A 147 -9.37 28.07 -18.89
C SER A 147 -9.92 26.81 -18.22
N ALA A 148 -10.66 27.01 -17.12
CA ALA A 148 -11.31 25.95 -16.37
C ALA A 148 -12.79 25.79 -16.77
N ARG A 149 -13.28 24.55 -16.72
CA ARG A 149 -14.66 24.16 -17.04
C ARG A 149 -15.28 23.45 -15.86
N TRP A 150 -16.53 23.75 -15.54
CA TRP A 150 -17.24 22.99 -14.50
C TRP A 150 -17.84 21.72 -15.11
N LEU A 151 -17.29 20.58 -14.72
CA LEU A 151 -17.68 19.27 -15.22
C LEU A 151 -18.22 18.41 -14.09
N LYS A 152 -19.15 17.52 -14.43
CA LYS A 152 -19.50 16.36 -13.62
C LYS A 152 -18.99 15.11 -14.33
N SER A 153 -17.94 14.49 -13.79
CA SER A 153 -17.39 13.23 -14.29
C SER A 153 -17.95 12.03 -13.52
N THR A 154 -18.14 10.92 -14.22
CA THR A 154 -18.53 9.65 -13.63
C THR A 154 -17.69 8.55 -14.24
N GLN A 155 -17.06 7.76 -13.37
CA GLN A 155 -16.30 6.57 -13.72
C GLN A 155 -16.87 5.38 -12.96
N THR A 156 -17.09 4.26 -13.65
CA THR A 156 -17.39 2.97 -13.02
C THR A 156 -16.28 1.99 -13.31
N ILE A 157 -15.94 1.18 -12.30
CA ILE A 157 -14.94 0.13 -12.34
C ILE A 157 -15.62 -1.13 -11.83
N GLU A 158 -15.81 -2.11 -12.72
CA GLU A 158 -16.48 -3.37 -12.42
C GLU A 158 -15.48 -4.52 -12.54
N THR A 159 -15.28 -5.26 -11.46
CA THR A 159 -14.40 -6.42 -11.39
C THR A 159 -15.23 -7.69 -11.48
N SER A 160 -14.84 -8.65 -12.33
CA SER A 160 -15.58 -9.89 -12.52
C SER A 160 -15.37 -10.88 -11.37
N ALA A 161 -16.32 -11.81 -11.18
CA ALA A 161 -16.32 -12.76 -10.06
C ALA A 161 -15.13 -13.72 -10.03
N ASP A 162 -14.52 -14.00 -11.19
CA ASP A 162 -13.33 -14.83 -11.35
C ASP A 162 -12.00 -14.06 -11.16
N SER A 163 -12.07 -12.77 -10.79
CA SER A 163 -10.91 -11.96 -10.41
C SER A 163 -10.35 -12.38 -9.06
N CYS A 164 -9.11 -11.95 -8.78
CA CYS A 164 -8.31 -12.32 -7.62
C CYS A 164 -9.03 -12.06 -6.28
N ASP A 165 -9.70 -10.91 -6.19
CA ASP A 165 -10.43 -10.46 -5.01
C ASP A 165 -11.96 -10.66 -5.15
N GLY A 166 -12.40 -11.37 -6.19
CA GLY A 166 -13.81 -11.58 -6.53
C GLY A 166 -14.48 -10.38 -7.20
N ALA A 167 -15.81 -10.41 -7.26
CA ALA A 167 -16.59 -9.36 -7.90
C ALA A 167 -16.67 -8.10 -7.04
N SER A 168 -16.40 -6.95 -7.65
CA SER A 168 -16.56 -5.64 -7.01
C SER A 168 -17.06 -4.62 -8.01
N SER A 169 -17.72 -3.57 -7.51
CA SER A 169 -18.18 -2.45 -8.33
C SER A 169 -17.88 -1.17 -7.58
N VAL A 170 -17.10 -0.30 -8.20
CA VAL A 170 -16.76 1.01 -7.67
C VAL A 170 -17.28 2.06 -8.64
N LYS A 171 -18.03 3.03 -8.13
CA LYS A 171 -18.43 4.23 -8.89
C LYS A 171 -17.77 5.44 -8.26
N ILE A 172 -17.12 6.25 -9.09
CA ILE A 172 -16.48 7.49 -8.72
C ILE A 172 -17.23 8.61 -9.43
N GLU A 173 -17.79 9.54 -8.67
CA GLU A 173 -18.40 10.76 -9.19
C GLU A 173 -17.54 11.94 -8.78
N GLN A 174 -17.14 12.76 -9.75
CA GLN A 174 -16.39 13.99 -9.50
C GLN A 174 -17.21 15.17 -10.02
N GLU A 175 -17.24 16.25 -9.26
CA GLU A 175 -17.89 17.48 -9.69
C GLU A 175 -17.07 18.67 -9.24
N GLY A 176 -16.72 19.55 -10.17
CA GLY A 176 -15.86 20.67 -9.88
C GLY A 176 -15.30 21.36 -11.11
N TRP A 177 -14.29 22.20 -10.89
CA TRP A 177 -13.56 22.90 -11.94
C TRP A 177 -12.41 22.05 -12.45
N PHE A 178 -12.40 21.79 -13.75
CA PHE A 178 -11.38 21.01 -14.44
C PHE A 178 -10.61 21.85 -15.44
N VAL A 179 -9.33 21.57 -15.60
CA VAL A 179 -8.48 22.10 -16.67
C VAL A 179 -7.86 20.96 -17.46
N THR A 180 -7.67 21.16 -18.75
CA THR A 180 -6.90 20.23 -19.58
C THR A 180 -5.50 20.81 -19.73
N LEU A 181 -4.48 20.07 -19.28
CA LEU A 181 -3.09 20.45 -19.51
C LEU A 181 -2.62 19.88 -20.84
N SER A 182 -1.91 20.66 -21.64
CA SER A 182 -1.45 20.25 -22.98
C SER A 182 -0.57 18.99 -22.97
N LEU A 183 0.11 18.71 -21.86
CA LEU A 183 0.95 17.52 -21.66
C LEU A 183 0.17 16.23 -21.37
N GLU A 184 -1.13 16.26 -21.10
CA GLU A 184 -1.90 15.02 -20.83
C GLU A 184 -1.87 14.05 -22.01
N SER A 185 -1.68 14.55 -23.23
CA SER A 185 -1.52 13.73 -24.44
C SER A 185 -0.22 12.89 -24.47
N GLU A 186 0.73 13.16 -23.57
CA GLU A 186 1.98 12.42 -23.39
C GLU A 186 1.99 11.57 -22.11
N SER A 187 0.93 11.61 -21.31
CA SER A 187 0.80 10.76 -20.13
C SER A 187 0.63 9.29 -20.54
N CYS A 188 1.14 8.38 -19.71
CA CYS A 188 1.17 6.93 -19.95
C CYS A 188 -0.06 6.39 -20.72
N PRO A 189 0.08 5.94 -21.98
CA PRO A 189 -1.04 5.38 -22.75
C PRO A 189 -1.44 3.98 -22.27
N VAL A 190 -0.74 3.41 -21.28
CA VAL A 190 -1.01 2.08 -20.77
C VAL A 190 -2.27 2.13 -19.91
N GLN A 191 -3.35 1.51 -20.38
CA GLN A 191 -4.53 1.20 -19.57
C GLN A 191 -4.08 0.32 -18.41
N ARG A 192 -3.87 0.94 -17.24
CA ARG A 192 -3.38 0.24 -16.05
C ARG A 192 -4.53 -0.49 -15.37
N PRO A 193 -4.46 -1.81 -15.15
CA PRO A 193 -5.31 -2.44 -14.14
C PRO A 193 -4.98 -1.82 -12.78
N PRO A 194 -5.98 -1.72 -11.86
CA PRO A 194 -5.69 -1.38 -10.47
C PRO A 194 -4.58 -2.29 -9.93
N SER A 195 -3.70 -1.75 -9.08
CA SER A 195 -2.67 -2.54 -8.41
C SER A 195 -3.34 -3.59 -7.52
N ALA A 196 -3.41 -4.83 -8.00
CA ALA A 196 -3.80 -5.97 -7.18
C ALA A 196 -2.56 -6.51 -6.46
N SER A 197 -2.71 -6.80 -5.17
CA SER A 197 -1.65 -7.35 -4.35
C SER A 197 -1.25 -8.76 -4.84
N GLY A 198 0.04 -9.09 -4.75
CA GLY A 198 0.50 -10.47 -4.96
C GLY A 198 0.56 -10.98 -6.41
N GLY A 199 0.63 -10.09 -7.42
CA GLY A 199 0.89 -10.47 -8.81
C GLY A 199 -0.34 -10.96 -9.61
N CYS A 200 -1.48 -11.21 -8.97
CA CYS A 200 -2.69 -11.55 -9.70
C CYS A 200 -3.29 -10.30 -10.36
N ARG A 201 -3.44 -10.24 -11.69
CA ARG A 201 -3.90 -9.04 -12.42
C ARG A 201 -5.10 -9.33 -13.33
N PRO A 202 -6.17 -8.51 -13.31
CA PRO A 202 -7.29 -8.69 -14.21
C PRO A 202 -7.00 -8.11 -15.60
N ARG A 203 -7.68 -8.64 -16.62
CA ARG A 203 -7.67 -8.02 -17.96
C ARG A 203 -8.52 -6.76 -17.96
N VAL A 204 -7.93 -5.63 -18.37
CA VAL A 204 -8.67 -4.36 -18.47
C VAL A 204 -9.53 -4.33 -19.74
N ILE A 205 -10.77 -3.91 -19.59
CA ILE A 205 -11.71 -3.63 -20.69
C ILE A 205 -12.19 -2.20 -20.51
N THR A 206 -11.95 -1.33 -21.49
CA THR A 206 -12.46 0.04 -21.46
C THR A 206 -13.68 0.16 -22.36
N LYS A 207 -14.86 0.42 -21.76
CA LYS A 207 -16.11 0.65 -22.49
C LYS A 207 -16.14 2.04 -23.12
N ARG A 208 -15.87 3.08 -22.32
CA ARG A 208 -15.67 4.46 -22.76
C ARG A 208 -14.50 5.09 -22.02
N ALA A 209 -13.70 5.86 -22.74
CA ALA A 209 -12.56 6.60 -22.24
C ALA A 209 -12.82 8.10 -22.39
N ALA A 210 -13.32 8.74 -21.35
CA ALA A 210 -13.52 10.18 -21.30
C ALA A 210 -12.50 10.79 -20.31
N ASN A 211 -11.67 11.72 -20.80
CA ASN A 211 -10.72 12.44 -19.95
C ASN A 211 -11.30 13.82 -19.60
N PRO A 212 -11.72 14.06 -18.34
CA PRO A 212 -12.20 15.38 -17.91
C PRO A 212 -11.05 16.40 -17.69
N GLY A 213 -9.79 15.96 -17.70
CA GLY A 213 -8.63 16.73 -17.30
C GLY A 213 -8.36 16.66 -15.80
N ILE A 214 -7.58 17.61 -15.28
CA ILE A 214 -7.25 17.72 -13.86
C ILE A 214 -8.32 18.54 -13.13
N MET A 215 -8.94 17.95 -12.11
CA MET A 215 -9.83 18.69 -11.21
C MET A 215 -9.02 19.62 -10.31
N LEU A 216 -9.19 20.93 -10.45
CA LEU A 216 -8.53 21.94 -9.63
C LEU A 216 -9.20 22.14 -8.28
N THR A 217 -10.52 22.15 -8.26
CA THR A 217 -11.29 22.19 -7.03
C THR A 217 -12.65 21.54 -7.24
N GLY A 218 -13.15 20.84 -6.23
CA GLY A 218 -14.42 20.14 -6.32
C GLY A 218 -14.55 19.01 -5.32
N THR A 219 -15.56 18.18 -5.54
CA THR A 219 -15.89 17.04 -4.69
C THR A 219 -15.74 15.76 -5.47
N THR A 220 -15.11 14.75 -4.86
CA THR A 220 -15.12 13.36 -5.32
C THR A 220 -15.97 12.53 -4.37
N LYS A 221 -16.95 11.79 -4.89
CA LYS A 221 -17.75 10.81 -4.16
C LYS A 221 -17.40 9.43 -4.67
N MET A 222 -17.04 8.54 -3.77
CA MET A 222 -16.78 7.14 -4.08
C MET A 222 -17.94 6.30 -3.55
N TYR A 223 -18.39 5.36 -4.37
CA TYR A 223 -19.43 4.41 -4.05
C TYR A 223 -18.91 3.00 -4.25
N GLU A 224 -19.14 2.14 -3.28
CA GLU A 224 -18.94 0.69 -3.40
C GLU A 224 -20.32 0.05 -3.60
N GLY A 225 -20.53 -0.49 -4.81
CA GLY A 225 -21.85 -0.82 -5.31
C GLY A 225 -22.76 0.42 -5.31
N THR A 226 -23.76 0.42 -4.45
CA THR A 226 -24.72 1.54 -4.30
C THR A 226 -24.48 2.37 -3.03
N LYS A 227 -23.53 1.99 -2.17
CA LYS A 227 -23.27 2.66 -0.90
C LYS A 227 -22.17 3.70 -1.08
N LEU A 228 -22.43 4.93 -0.65
CA LEU A 228 -21.38 5.97 -0.56
C LEU A 228 -20.31 5.50 0.45
N SER A 229 -19.09 5.27 -0.03
CA SER A 229 -17.94 4.84 0.77
C SER A 229 -17.06 6.01 1.21
N GLY A 230 -17.07 7.12 0.46
CA GLY A 230 -16.29 8.30 0.83
C GLY A 230 -16.70 9.57 0.08
N THR A 231 -16.47 10.72 0.71
CA THR A 231 -16.55 12.04 0.07
C THR A 231 -15.26 12.79 0.37
N PHE A 232 -14.65 13.31 -0.70
CA PHE A 232 -13.37 14.00 -0.68
C PHE A 232 -13.53 15.37 -1.28
N GLU A 233 -12.93 16.38 -0.66
CA GLU A 233 -12.83 17.72 -1.25
C GLU A 233 -11.41 17.93 -1.76
N ILE A 234 -11.29 18.42 -3.00
CA ILE A 234 -10.01 18.76 -3.61
C ILE A 234 -9.90 20.29 -3.70
N GLU A 235 -8.74 20.80 -3.33
CA GLU A 235 -8.36 22.20 -3.45
C GLU A 235 -6.93 22.28 -3.99
N THR A 236 -6.73 22.96 -5.11
CA THR A 236 -5.38 23.20 -5.65
C THR A 236 -4.75 24.38 -4.92
N LEU A 237 -3.59 24.14 -4.31
CA LEU A 237 -2.81 25.12 -3.57
C LEU A 237 -1.84 25.88 -4.49
N ASP A 238 -1.24 25.16 -5.44
CA ASP A 238 -0.25 25.68 -6.38
C ASP A 238 -0.39 24.94 -7.72
N LEU A 239 -0.35 25.67 -8.82
CA LEU A 239 -0.26 25.13 -10.17
C LEU A 239 0.60 26.08 -11.00
N SER A 240 1.74 25.58 -11.47
CA SER A 240 2.70 26.37 -12.23
C SER A 240 3.35 25.54 -13.33
N LYS A 241 3.73 26.23 -14.41
CA LYS A 241 4.75 25.71 -15.34
C LYS A 241 6.10 25.81 -14.63
N ALA A 242 6.88 24.75 -14.70
CA ALA A 242 8.20 24.67 -14.11
C ALA A 242 9.20 24.17 -15.14
N THR A 243 10.49 24.34 -14.88
CA THR A 243 11.52 23.54 -15.52
C THR A 243 11.96 22.52 -14.49
N LEU A 244 11.59 21.25 -14.69
CA LEU A 244 11.86 20.21 -13.71
C LEU A 244 13.20 19.54 -13.98
N ASP A 245 13.98 19.33 -12.92
CA ASP A 245 15.22 18.55 -12.98
C ASP A 245 14.87 17.08 -13.33
N PRO A 246 15.44 16.50 -14.41
CA PRO A 246 15.28 15.09 -14.73
C PRO A 246 15.53 14.14 -13.55
N ALA A 247 16.48 14.48 -12.67
CA ALA A 247 16.87 13.65 -11.53
C ALA A 247 15.74 13.43 -10.51
N LEU A 248 14.70 14.28 -10.50
CA LEU A 248 13.50 14.07 -9.68
C LEU A 248 12.78 12.75 -10.01
N PHE A 249 12.95 12.27 -11.24
CA PHE A 249 12.28 11.09 -11.77
C PHE A 249 13.18 9.85 -11.80
N ASP A 250 14.41 9.94 -11.27
CA ASP A 250 15.36 8.84 -11.23
C ASP A 250 15.50 8.26 -9.81
N ILE A 251 16.17 7.12 -9.70
CA ILE A 251 16.48 6.50 -8.41
C ILE A 251 17.51 7.39 -7.70
N PRO A 252 17.24 7.87 -6.47
CA PRO A 252 18.20 8.69 -5.75
C PRO A 252 19.49 7.91 -5.45
N LYS A 253 20.62 8.62 -5.44
CA LYS A 253 21.91 8.04 -5.05
C LYS A 253 21.85 7.48 -3.63
N ASP A 254 22.54 6.37 -3.40
CA ASP A 254 22.67 5.68 -2.11
C ASP A 254 21.38 4.98 -1.60
N PHE A 255 20.37 4.79 -2.46
CA PHE A 255 19.18 4.01 -2.12
C PHE A 255 19.36 2.53 -2.49
N THR A 256 18.77 1.63 -1.69
CA THR A 256 18.81 0.18 -1.92
C THR A 256 17.49 -0.32 -2.52
N GLU A 257 17.56 -1.15 -3.56
CA GLU A 257 16.38 -1.85 -4.07
C GLU A 257 15.87 -2.87 -3.03
N VAL A 258 14.55 -2.96 -2.88
CA VAL A 258 13.86 -3.99 -2.10
C VAL A 258 12.98 -4.85 -3.01
N ASP A 259 12.63 -6.05 -2.56
CA ASP A 259 11.94 -7.02 -3.41
C ASP A 259 10.43 -6.87 -3.40
N SER A 260 9.88 -6.09 -2.47
CA SER A 260 8.43 -5.86 -2.37
C SER A 260 8.07 -4.48 -1.83
N GLN A 261 6.84 -4.05 -2.15
CA GLN A 261 6.24 -2.84 -1.55
C GLN A 261 6.10 -2.96 -0.03
N ASP A 262 5.85 -4.16 0.48
CA ASP A 262 5.80 -4.42 1.92
C ASP A 262 7.17 -4.17 2.55
N GLU A 263 8.25 -4.69 1.97
CA GLU A 263 9.61 -4.40 2.43
C GLU A 263 9.94 -2.91 2.31
N LEU A 264 9.49 -2.25 1.25
CA LEU A 264 9.68 -0.80 1.06
C LEU A 264 9.08 0.01 2.22
N ASN A 265 7.87 -0.36 2.64
CA ASN A 265 7.13 0.31 3.69
C ASN A 265 7.57 -0.15 5.09
N ASN A 266 8.04 -1.39 5.22
CA ASN A 266 8.35 -2.06 6.48
C ASN A 266 9.84 -2.22 6.76
N LYS A 267 10.75 -1.66 5.96
CA LYS A 267 12.20 -1.69 6.25
C LYS A 267 12.50 -0.92 7.53
N ARG A 268 12.33 -1.63 8.64
CA ARG A 268 13.01 -1.37 9.90
C ARG A 268 14.50 -1.43 9.58
N GLY A 269 15.27 -0.43 10.02
CA GLY A 269 16.73 -0.47 9.89
C GLY A 269 17.30 -1.77 10.47
N PRO A 270 18.60 -2.06 10.28
CA PRO A 270 19.24 -3.23 10.90
C PRO A 270 18.81 -3.29 12.37
N ILE A 271 18.20 -4.41 12.74
CA ILE A 271 17.59 -4.58 14.07
C ILE A 271 18.72 -4.49 15.07
N ASP A 272 18.87 -3.32 15.70
CA ASP A 272 19.81 -3.13 16.78
C ASP A 272 19.28 -3.86 18.03
N THR A 273 19.50 -5.17 18.04
CA THR A 273 19.27 -6.03 19.20
C THR A 273 20.27 -5.76 20.34
N SER A 274 21.25 -4.86 20.15
CA SER A 274 22.14 -4.37 21.21
C SER A 274 21.52 -3.22 22.01
N ALA A 275 20.52 -2.53 21.45
CA ALA A 275 19.72 -1.55 22.15
C ALA A 275 18.80 -2.24 23.18
N LYS A 276 19.28 -2.23 24.42
CA LYS A 276 18.59 -2.70 25.63
C LYS A 276 17.17 -2.12 25.68
N THR A 277 16.14 -2.94 25.51
CA THR A 277 14.77 -2.56 25.86
C THR A 277 14.71 -2.34 27.36
N VAL A 278 14.67 -1.07 27.78
CA VAL A 278 14.54 -0.65 29.18
C VAL A 278 13.05 -0.55 29.50
N TYR A 279 12.53 -1.47 30.31
CA TYR A 279 11.27 -1.22 31.03
C TYR A 279 11.59 -0.40 32.27
N SER A 280 11.05 0.81 32.38
CA SER A 280 11.00 1.52 33.67
C SER A 280 9.71 1.11 34.36
N ASP A 281 9.77 0.05 35.16
CA ASP A 281 8.90 0.01 36.33
C ASP A 281 9.66 0.77 37.43
N GLY A 282 9.01 1.73 38.09
CA GLY A 282 9.61 2.83 38.85
C GLY A 282 10.52 2.43 40.04
N THR A 283 10.80 1.14 40.22
CA THR A 283 11.69 0.60 41.23
C THR A 283 12.30 -0.73 40.75
N LYS A 284 13.47 -0.68 40.10
CA LYS A 284 14.64 -1.60 40.25
C LYS A 284 15.56 -1.60 39.02
N THR A 285 16.81 -1.94 39.28
CA THR A 285 18.01 -2.02 38.43
C THR A 285 17.80 -2.56 37.00
N LYS A 286 18.58 -1.98 36.07
CA LYS A 286 18.76 -2.36 34.65
C LYS A 286 18.99 -3.87 34.49
N THR A 287 17.92 -4.64 34.25
CA THR A 287 18.01 -6.08 34.02
C THR A 287 18.01 -6.33 32.52
N LYS A 288 18.93 -7.17 32.02
CA LYS A 288 18.93 -7.58 30.60
C LYS A 288 17.62 -8.32 30.31
N VAL A 289 16.83 -7.80 29.37
CA VAL A 289 15.60 -8.45 28.93
C VAL A 289 15.91 -9.31 27.70
N LYS A 290 15.44 -10.56 27.69
CA LYS A 290 15.62 -11.48 26.56
C LYS A 290 14.80 -10.99 25.36
N THR A 291 15.43 -10.86 24.20
CA THR A 291 14.74 -10.55 22.94
C THR A 291 14.38 -11.85 22.24
N ILE A 292 13.09 -11.99 21.91
CA ILE A 292 12.52 -13.20 21.32
C ILE A 292 12.00 -12.84 19.95
N ALA A 293 12.49 -13.53 18.92
CA ALA A 293 11.92 -13.43 17.57
C ALA A 293 10.56 -14.13 17.54
N ILE A 294 9.60 -13.56 16.85
CA ILE A 294 8.29 -14.18 16.60
C ILE A 294 8.25 -14.50 15.12
N ASP A 295 8.58 -15.76 14.85
CA ASP A 295 8.74 -16.37 13.55
C ASP A 295 7.41 -16.88 12.99
N PHE A 296 7.42 -17.10 11.68
CA PHE A 296 6.25 -17.20 10.84
C PHE A 296 5.28 -18.30 11.21
N PHE A 297 4.03 -18.03 10.84
CA PHE A 297 2.99 -19.03 10.79
C PHE A 297 3.26 -20.00 9.63
N SER A 298 3.33 -21.29 9.92
CA SER A 298 3.45 -22.34 8.91
C SER A 298 2.15 -23.14 8.79
N GLY A 299 2.01 -23.94 7.73
CA GLY A 299 0.79 -24.70 7.46
C GLY A 299 -0.32 -23.87 6.80
N ASN A 300 -1.56 -24.01 7.27
CA ASN A 300 -2.77 -23.43 6.64
C ASN A 300 -2.97 -21.92 6.90
N ALA A 301 -1.90 -21.13 6.93
CA ALA A 301 -1.92 -19.73 7.39
C ALA A 301 -2.26 -18.67 6.33
N SER A 302 -2.41 -19.04 5.05
CA SER A 302 -2.53 -18.08 3.94
C SER A 302 -3.80 -17.22 3.94
N LYS A 303 -4.84 -17.62 4.70
CA LYS A 303 -6.13 -16.91 4.79
C LYS A 303 -6.24 -16.03 6.05
N LEU A 304 -5.22 -16.03 6.89
CA LEU A 304 -5.21 -15.26 8.14
C LEU A 304 -4.40 -13.98 7.98
N ASP A 305 -4.78 -12.95 8.75
CA ASP A 305 -3.93 -11.78 8.93
C ASP A 305 -2.80 -12.15 9.91
N GLN A 306 -1.66 -12.55 9.35
CA GLN A 306 -0.50 -12.99 10.13
C GLN A 306 0.19 -11.81 10.84
N SER A 307 0.09 -10.59 10.31
CA SER A 307 0.67 -9.40 10.93
C SER A 307 -0.02 -9.10 12.25
N GLU A 308 -1.35 -9.19 12.26
CA GLU A 308 -2.15 -9.06 13.47
C GLU A 308 -1.76 -10.11 14.53
N LEU A 309 -1.61 -11.37 14.13
CA LEU A 309 -1.26 -12.46 15.05
C LEU A 309 0.17 -12.35 15.60
N ARG A 310 1.14 -11.90 14.79
CA ARG A 310 2.51 -11.64 15.29
C ARG A 310 2.53 -10.51 16.32
N ASN A 311 1.80 -9.43 16.06
CA ASN A 311 1.65 -8.34 17.01
C ASN A 311 0.97 -8.80 18.31
N TYR A 312 -0.01 -9.69 18.21
CA TYR A 312 -0.65 -10.31 19.37
C TYR A 312 0.33 -11.10 20.24
N ILE A 313 1.13 -11.97 19.63
CA ILE A 313 2.16 -12.76 20.35
C ILE A 313 3.22 -11.83 20.95
N SER A 314 3.62 -10.77 20.23
CA SER A 314 4.54 -9.75 20.75
C SER A 314 3.99 -9.12 22.02
N GLY A 315 2.71 -8.77 22.04
CA GLY A 315 2.03 -8.29 23.25
C GLY A 315 2.11 -9.28 24.42
N LYS A 316 1.93 -10.58 24.18
CA LYS A 316 2.03 -11.62 25.22
C LYS A 316 3.46 -11.79 25.76
N VAL A 317 4.45 -11.77 24.87
CA VAL A 317 5.87 -11.83 25.25
C VAL A 317 6.25 -10.61 26.11
N ASN A 318 5.81 -9.42 25.68
CA ASN A 318 6.02 -8.17 26.42
C ASN A 318 5.36 -8.22 27.80
N GLY A 319 4.12 -8.73 27.88
CA GLY A 319 3.41 -8.93 29.15
C GLY A 319 4.09 -9.94 30.09
N ALA A 320 4.90 -10.86 29.56
CA ALA A 320 5.68 -11.80 30.36
C ALA A 320 7.01 -11.21 30.90
N GLY A 321 7.34 -9.96 30.53
CA GLY A 321 8.58 -9.28 30.91
C GLY A 321 9.77 -9.57 29.99
N MET A 322 9.51 -9.97 28.74
CA MET A 322 10.51 -10.21 27.68
C MET A 322 10.25 -9.27 26.50
N SER A 323 11.17 -9.16 25.54
CA SER A 323 11.00 -8.28 24.37
C SER A 323 10.59 -9.10 23.14
N GLY A 324 9.30 -9.08 22.79
CA GLY A 324 8.76 -9.81 21.64
C GLY A 324 8.95 -9.03 20.34
N PHE A 325 9.82 -9.52 19.46
CA PHE A 325 10.15 -8.88 18.19
C PHE A 325 9.51 -9.65 17.01
N PRO A 326 8.48 -9.09 16.34
CA PRO A 326 7.90 -9.73 15.17
C PRO A 326 8.86 -9.65 13.98
N ILE A 327 9.21 -10.80 13.40
CA ILE A 327 10.03 -10.89 12.21
C ILE A 327 9.19 -11.11 10.94
N ASN A 328 9.66 -10.55 9.83
CA ASN A 328 9.00 -10.57 8.52
C ASN A 328 9.84 -11.22 7.42
N SER A 329 11.00 -11.79 7.78
CA SER A 329 11.81 -12.59 6.86
C SER A 329 12.79 -13.50 7.62
N GLN A 330 13.25 -14.58 6.97
CA GLN A 330 14.32 -15.41 7.52
C GLN A 330 15.66 -14.64 7.63
N SER A 331 15.85 -13.62 6.79
CA SER A 331 17.03 -12.75 6.84
C SER A 331 17.04 -11.87 8.10
N GLU A 332 15.87 -11.45 8.59
CA GLU A 332 15.78 -10.77 9.90
C GLU A 332 16.19 -11.69 11.05
N LEU A 333 15.80 -12.96 11.00
CA LEU A 333 16.22 -13.95 12.00
C LEU A 333 17.74 -14.16 11.99
N ALA A 334 18.34 -14.24 10.81
CA ALA A 334 19.78 -14.43 10.64
C ALA A 334 20.60 -13.18 11.02
N GLY A 335 20.03 -11.98 10.87
CA GLY A 335 20.68 -10.70 11.18
C GLY A 335 20.50 -10.21 12.62
N GLY A 336 19.55 -10.75 13.37
CA GLY A 336 19.27 -10.34 14.76
C GLY A 336 19.90 -11.24 15.83
N THR A 337 20.14 -10.69 17.02
CA THR A 337 20.58 -11.46 18.19
C THR A 337 19.37 -11.87 19.02
N PHE A 338 18.74 -12.99 18.65
CA PHE A 338 17.58 -13.54 19.36
C PHE A 338 18.00 -14.73 20.23
N GLU A 339 17.51 -14.76 21.47
CA GLU A 339 17.80 -15.87 22.38
C GLU A 339 16.89 -17.07 22.09
N TYR A 340 15.64 -16.77 21.72
CA TYR A 340 14.63 -17.73 21.34
C TYR A 340 13.81 -17.23 20.16
N VAL A 341 13.14 -18.17 19.50
CA VAL A 341 12.27 -17.93 18.35
C VAL A 341 10.93 -18.60 18.62
N ILE A 342 9.81 -17.89 18.50
CA ILE A 342 8.46 -18.46 18.65
C ILE A 342 7.89 -18.68 17.26
N GLY A 343 7.56 -19.93 16.91
CA GLY A 343 6.82 -20.25 15.69
C GLY A 343 5.44 -20.81 16.02
N VAL A 344 4.49 -20.60 15.12
CA VAL A 344 3.13 -21.15 15.24
C VAL A 344 2.80 -21.96 13.99
N GLU A 345 2.64 -23.26 14.14
CA GLU A 345 2.18 -24.13 13.06
C GLU A 345 0.65 -24.24 13.10
N ILE A 346 0.00 -23.88 12.01
CA ILE A 346 -1.45 -24.01 11.86
C ILE A 346 -1.77 -25.34 11.19
N LYS A 347 -2.21 -26.31 11.98
CA LYS A 347 -2.62 -27.62 11.48
C LYS A 347 -3.96 -27.53 10.74
N LYS A 348 -4.92 -26.79 11.31
CA LYS A 348 -6.27 -26.70 10.76
C LYS A 348 -6.93 -25.39 11.13
N ILE A 349 -7.64 -24.80 10.17
CA ILE A 349 -8.59 -23.73 10.40
C ILE A 349 -9.88 -24.13 9.70
N LYS A 350 -11.01 -24.03 10.40
CA LYS A 350 -12.33 -24.24 9.82
C LYS A 350 -13.24 -23.11 10.26
N GLU A 351 -13.71 -22.34 9.29
CA GLU A 351 -14.76 -21.36 9.52
C GLU A 351 -16.09 -21.98 9.05
N SER A 352 -17.08 -22.00 9.93
CA SER A 352 -18.45 -22.31 9.54
C SER A 352 -19.14 -20.98 9.22
N GLY A 353 -19.67 -20.86 7.99
CA GLY A 353 -20.63 -19.80 7.72
C GLY A 353 -21.80 -19.95 8.69
N ALA A 354 -22.29 -18.85 9.27
CA ALA A 354 -23.53 -18.84 10.02
C ALA A 354 -24.59 -19.62 9.22
N ALA A 355 -25.27 -20.55 9.88
CA ALA A 355 -26.18 -21.51 9.26
C ALA A 355 -26.96 -20.88 8.11
N LYS A 356 -26.99 -21.57 6.96
CA LYS A 356 -27.82 -21.22 5.80
C LYS A 356 -29.26 -20.98 6.27
N ILE A 357 -29.61 -19.73 6.57
CA ILE A 357 -30.99 -19.30 6.58
C ILE A 357 -31.38 -19.25 5.11
N GLY A 358 -32.11 -20.28 4.69
CA GLY A 358 -32.70 -20.35 3.36
C GLY A 358 -33.54 -19.10 3.10
N GLY A 359 -33.31 -18.48 1.95
CA GLY A 359 -34.00 -17.27 1.53
C GLY A 359 -33.13 -16.44 0.62
N LEU A 360 -33.38 -16.59 -0.68
CA LEU A 360 -32.99 -15.69 -1.75
C LEU A 360 -33.00 -14.21 -1.25
N PHE A 361 -31.88 -13.50 -1.40
CA PHE A 361 -31.65 -12.09 -1.01
C PHE A 361 -31.37 -11.78 0.47
N GLY A 362 -30.09 -11.71 0.83
CA GLY A 362 -29.62 -11.16 2.10
C GLY A 362 -28.32 -10.36 1.92
N LYS A 363 -28.45 -9.04 1.82
CA LYS A 363 -27.36 -8.04 1.90
C LYS A 363 -26.43 -8.34 3.09
N VAL A 364 -25.14 -8.50 2.85
CA VAL A 364 -24.11 -8.33 3.89
C VAL A 364 -23.58 -6.91 3.77
N THR A 365 -24.22 -6.00 4.49
CA THR A 365 -23.64 -4.72 4.86
C THR A 365 -22.75 -4.93 6.07
N GLY A 366 -21.52 -4.42 6.03
CA GLY A 366 -20.61 -4.40 7.15
C GLY A 366 -21.23 -3.76 8.39
N SER A 367 -21.35 -4.57 9.42
CA SER A 367 -21.40 -4.19 10.82
C SER A 367 -20.86 -5.37 11.63
N ASP A 368 -19.91 -5.11 12.52
CA ASP A 368 -19.29 -6.06 13.46
C ASP A 368 -20.29 -6.51 14.52
N ASP A 369 -21.34 -7.17 14.05
CA ASP A 369 -22.43 -7.66 14.86
C ASP A 369 -22.03 -9.07 15.33
N SER A 370 -21.39 -9.16 16.50
CA SER A 370 -20.90 -10.41 17.11
C SER A 370 -21.97 -11.51 17.22
N ALA A 371 -23.24 -11.13 17.11
CA ALA A 371 -24.39 -12.02 17.05
C ALA A 371 -24.45 -12.86 15.77
N LYS A 372 -23.92 -12.39 14.62
CA LYS A 372 -24.02 -13.01 13.28
C LYS A 372 -22.78 -13.75 12.81
N LEU A 373 -21.68 -13.71 13.57
CA LEU A 373 -20.46 -14.44 13.26
C LEU A 373 -20.67 -15.94 13.50
N GLY A 374 -20.27 -16.76 12.51
CA GLY A 374 -20.27 -18.21 12.62
C GLY A 374 -19.19 -18.72 13.58
N ASN A 375 -19.12 -20.04 13.75
CA ASN A 375 -18.10 -20.65 14.61
C ASN A 375 -16.82 -20.89 13.80
N SER A 376 -15.68 -20.58 14.41
CA SER A 376 -14.35 -20.84 13.87
C SER A 376 -13.58 -21.79 14.79
N GLN A 377 -12.95 -22.78 14.17
CA GLN A 377 -12.08 -23.76 14.81
C GLN A 377 -10.64 -23.52 14.38
N ALA A 378 -9.71 -23.57 15.33
CA ALA A 378 -8.28 -23.57 15.07
C ALA A 378 -7.60 -24.72 15.82
N GLU A 379 -6.79 -25.51 15.10
CA GLU A 379 -5.84 -26.46 15.68
C GLU A 379 -4.43 -25.97 15.34
N ILE A 380 -3.64 -25.64 16.36
CA ILE A 380 -2.30 -25.08 16.22
C ILE A 380 -1.27 -25.82 17.07
N VAL A 381 0.01 -25.62 16.75
CA VAL A 381 1.15 -25.97 17.61
C VAL A 381 2.00 -24.73 17.78
N VAL A 382 2.21 -24.29 19.02
CA VAL A 382 3.12 -23.20 19.33
C VAL A 382 4.44 -23.80 19.80
N SER A 383 5.53 -23.42 19.14
CA SER A 383 6.87 -23.91 19.43
C SER A 383 7.82 -22.76 19.74
N ILE A 384 8.62 -22.93 20.78
CA ILE A 384 9.79 -22.10 21.08
C ILE A 384 11.02 -22.86 20.59
N TYR A 385 11.79 -22.25 19.72
CA TYR A 385 13.08 -22.71 19.25
C TYR A 385 14.21 -21.93 19.93
N GLY A 386 15.39 -22.55 20.03
CA GLY A 386 16.61 -21.86 20.45
C GLY A 386 17.07 -20.85 19.39
N LYS A 387 18.18 -20.14 19.70
CA LYS A 387 18.80 -19.13 18.83
C LYS A 387 19.09 -19.58 17.38
N ASP A 388 19.17 -20.89 17.13
CA ASP A 388 19.40 -21.45 15.80
C ASP A 388 18.13 -21.52 14.94
N GLY A 389 16.97 -21.18 15.52
CA GLY A 389 15.66 -21.28 14.88
C GLY A 389 15.23 -22.71 14.56
N LYS A 390 15.91 -23.72 15.10
CA LYS A 390 15.73 -25.14 14.74
C LYS A 390 15.55 -26.04 15.94
N THR A 391 16.31 -25.82 17.01
CA THR A 391 16.25 -26.65 18.21
C THR A 391 14.99 -26.32 19.00
N VAL A 392 14.02 -27.25 19.05
CA VAL A 392 12.79 -27.08 19.83
C VAL A 392 13.13 -27.11 21.32
N VAL A 393 12.90 -25.99 22.00
CA VAL A 393 13.08 -25.81 23.45
C VAL A 393 11.80 -26.18 24.20
N ALA A 394 10.65 -25.77 23.66
CA ALA A 394 9.35 -26.13 24.20
C ALA A 394 8.31 -26.11 23.07
N SER A 395 7.31 -26.97 23.14
CA SER A 395 6.20 -26.97 22.19
C SER A 395 4.93 -27.41 22.88
N SER A 396 3.79 -26.84 22.48
CA SER A 396 2.49 -27.24 22.98
C SER A 396 1.43 -27.09 21.90
N PRO A 397 0.61 -28.13 21.64
CA PRO A 397 -0.56 -28.02 20.78
C PRO A 397 -1.71 -27.32 21.50
N ALA A 398 -2.59 -26.69 20.74
CA ALA A 398 -3.86 -26.13 21.21
C ALA A 398 -4.95 -26.34 20.16
N SER A 399 -6.17 -26.60 20.62
CA SER A 399 -7.35 -26.70 19.77
C SER A 399 -8.51 -25.96 20.42
N VAL A 400 -9.11 -25.04 19.67
CA VAL A 400 -10.14 -24.15 20.16
C VAL A 400 -11.23 -23.95 19.13
N ASP A 401 -12.47 -23.96 19.61
CA ASP A 401 -13.65 -23.51 18.89
C ASP A 401 -14.15 -22.21 19.54
N VAL A 402 -14.25 -21.13 18.76
CA VAL A 402 -14.84 -19.86 19.20
C VAL A 402 -15.88 -19.35 18.22
N LYS A 403 -16.74 -18.47 18.70
CA LYS A 403 -17.57 -17.64 17.83
C LYS A 403 -16.74 -16.47 17.32
N GLY A 404 -16.58 -16.34 16.00
CA GLY A 404 -15.72 -15.29 15.43
C GLY A 404 -15.06 -15.70 14.11
N LYS A 405 -14.07 -14.91 13.69
CA LYS A 405 -13.24 -15.16 12.50
C LYS A 405 -12.09 -16.13 12.83
N GLY A 406 -11.42 -16.66 11.82
CA GLY A 406 -10.28 -17.57 12.00
C GLY A 406 -9.15 -16.97 12.85
N ASN A 407 -8.88 -15.67 12.74
CA ASN A 407 -7.90 -14.96 13.58
C ASN A 407 -8.27 -15.02 15.08
N ASP A 408 -9.56 -14.97 15.42
CA ASP A 408 -10.02 -15.04 16.82
C ASP A 408 -9.79 -16.43 17.41
N ALA A 409 -10.06 -17.47 16.62
CA ALA A 409 -9.81 -18.86 17.02
C ALA A 409 -8.32 -19.13 17.26
N VAL A 410 -7.43 -18.60 16.41
CA VAL A 410 -5.99 -18.74 16.58
C VAL A 410 -5.48 -17.96 17.80
N LYS A 411 -5.95 -16.73 18.05
CA LYS A 411 -5.59 -15.98 19.27
C LYS A 411 -6.00 -16.73 20.54
N ALA A 412 -7.22 -17.26 20.57
CA ALA A 412 -7.72 -18.02 21.70
C ALA A 412 -6.95 -19.34 21.90
N ALA A 413 -6.56 -20.02 20.83
CA ALA A 413 -5.68 -21.19 20.91
C ALA A 413 -4.27 -20.83 21.43
N ILE A 414 -3.70 -19.70 20.99
CA ILE A 414 -2.42 -19.18 21.50
C ILE A 414 -2.51 -18.92 23.01
N ASP A 415 -3.61 -18.34 23.50
CA ASP A 415 -3.80 -18.02 24.92
C ASP A 415 -3.75 -19.23 25.84
N GLN A 416 -4.19 -20.40 25.36
CA GLN A 416 -4.15 -21.64 26.16
C GLN A 416 -2.73 -22.09 26.47
N VAL A 417 -1.76 -21.79 25.60
CA VAL A 417 -0.42 -22.40 25.64
C VAL A 417 0.71 -21.42 25.82
N ILE A 418 0.59 -20.18 25.35
CA ILE A 418 1.73 -19.26 25.28
C ILE A 418 2.26 -18.91 26.67
N GLY A 419 1.39 -18.75 27.67
CA GLY A 419 1.83 -18.41 29.03
C GLY A 419 2.72 -19.48 29.67
N SER A 420 2.36 -20.76 29.52
CA SER A 420 3.15 -21.87 30.06
C SER A 420 4.44 -22.10 29.29
N LEU A 421 4.45 -21.82 27.98
CA LEU A 421 5.65 -21.87 27.15
C LEU A 421 6.63 -20.75 27.52
N LEU A 422 6.15 -19.52 27.69
CA LEU A 422 6.99 -18.37 28.07
C LEU A 422 7.59 -18.55 29.48
N ALA A 423 6.87 -19.19 30.41
CA ALA A 423 7.40 -19.51 31.74
C ALA A 423 8.62 -20.45 31.71
N LYS A 424 8.81 -21.25 30.65
CA LYS A 424 9.97 -22.15 30.50
C LYS A 424 11.25 -21.45 30.03
N ILE A 425 11.12 -20.25 29.47
CA ILE A 425 12.25 -19.49 28.91
C ILE A 425 12.48 -18.14 29.60
N LYS A 426 11.64 -17.82 30.59
CA LYS A 426 11.89 -16.74 31.54
C LYS A 426 13.11 -17.10 32.38
#